data_AF-A0A6G8AYE7-F1
#
_entry.id   AF-A0A6G8AYE7-F1
#
_cell.length_a   1.000
_cell.length_b   1.000
_cell.length_c   1.000
_cell.angle_alpha   90.00
_cell.angle_beta   90.00
_cell.angle_gamma   90.00
#
_symmetry.space_group_name_H-M   'P 1'
#
loop_
_entity.id
_entity.type
_entity.pdbx_description
1 polymer ?
#
loop_
_entity_poly.entity_id
_entity_poly.type
_entity_poly.pdbx_seq_one_letter_code
_entity_poly.pdbx_strand_id
1 'polypeptide(L)'
;MLTLHNFNFTTWDHYLQKQIGHSIPWHIGSDHLEHPLYATDFFKMLHEFKASDFYDHNYQRTLMQKNMPTPVTEADIITIANESHDFFKLRATLSMIIENEKYFEGLWAAMLEKGILQKLLKQLNLTTPKDFPMW
;
A
#
# COMPACT_ATOMS: atom_id res chain seq x y z
N MET A 1 25.62 2.10 14.68
CA MET A 1 24.41 2.88 14.34
C MET A 1 23.51 1.94 13.57
N LEU A 2 22.37 1.55 14.13
CA LEU A 2 21.40 0.68 13.47
C LEU A 2 20.80 1.48 12.31
N THR A 3 21.11 1.09 11.09
CA THR A 3 20.59 1.67 9.87
C THR A 3 19.12 1.31 9.77
N LEU A 4 18.22 2.30 9.83
CA LEU A 4 16.81 2.10 9.47
C LEU A 4 16.76 1.34 8.14
N HIS A 5 16.03 0.24 8.03
CA HIS A 5 15.51 -0.17 6.73
C HIS A 5 14.55 0.93 6.24
N ASN A 6 15.16 1.88 5.50
CA ASN A 6 14.70 3.23 5.16
C ASN A 6 13.45 3.25 4.27
N PHE A 7 12.24 3.16 4.85
CA PHE A 7 11.06 3.61 4.15
C PHE A 7 10.82 5.11 4.41
N ASN A 8 11.04 5.95 3.40
CA ASN A 8 10.87 7.41 3.55
C ASN A 8 9.41 7.81 3.38
N PHE A 9 8.65 7.79 4.48
CA PHE A 9 7.24 8.19 4.51
C PHE A 9 7.00 9.58 3.92
N THR A 10 7.86 10.57 4.20
CA THR A 10 7.67 11.94 3.71
C THR A 10 7.79 12.03 2.20
N THR A 11 8.81 11.38 1.61
CA THR A 11 8.99 11.33 0.16
C THR A 11 7.81 10.67 -0.51
N TRP A 12 7.38 9.51 0.01
CA TRP A 12 6.32 8.73 -0.62
C TRP A 12 4.93 9.30 -0.41
N ASP A 13 4.67 9.95 0.73
CA ASP A 13 3.45 10.73 0.93
C ASP A 13 3.30 11.84 -0.11
N HIS A 14 4.34 12.64 -0.31
CA HIS A 14 4.32 13.73 -1.28
C HIS A 14 4.16 13.22 -2.72
N TYR A 15 4.80 12.10 -3.07
CA TYR A 15 4.59 11.46 -4.37
C TYR A 15 3.14 11.01 -4.54
N LEU A 16 2.59 10.26 -3.59
CA LEU A 16 1.22 9.73 -3.66
C LEU A 16 0.18 10.85 -3.69
N GLN A 17 0.40 11.94 -2.94
CA GLN A 17 -0.47 13.11 -2.97
C GLN A 17 -0.64 13.69 -4.38
N LYS A 18 0.43 13.69 -5.19
CA LYS A 18 0.41 14.20 -6.56
C LYS A 18 -0.33 13.30 -7.54
N GLN A 19 -0.62 12.05 -7.18
CA GLN A 19 -1.34 11.12 -8.04
C GLN A 19 -2.87 11.15 -7.81
N ILE A 20 -3.32 11.75 -6.70
CA ILE A 20 -4.74 11.77 -6.34
C ILE A 20 -5.54 12.54 -7.39
N GLY A 21 -6.59 11.91 -7.90
CA GLY A 21 -7.46 12.47 -8.95
C GLY A 21 -6.85 12.45 -10.36
N HIS A 22 -5.61 11.97 -10.52
CA HIS A 22 -4.99 11.78 -11.84
C HIS A 22 -5.22 10.35 -12.32
N SER A 23 -5.91 10.19 -13.44
CA SER A 23 -6.17 8.86 -13.99
C SER A 23 -4.89 8.18 -14.47
N ILE A 24 -4.72 6.91 -14.11
CA ILE A 24 -3.62 6.08 -14.59
C ILE A 24 -3.93 5.64 -16.03
N PRO A 25 -3.04 5.92 -17.00
CA PRO A 25 -3.27 5.53 -18.38
C PRO A 25 -3.20 4.00 -18.53
N TRP A 26 -4.07 3.46 -19.38
CA TRP A 26 -4.06 2.05 -19.77
C TRP A 26 -3.48 1.92 -21.18
N HIS A 27 -2.72 0.86 -21.43
CA HIS A 27 -2.12 0.60 -22.75
C HIS A 27 -2.29 -0.86 -23.15
N ILE A 28 -2.38 -1.09 -24.46
CA ILE A 28 -2.43 -2.44 -25.01
C ILE A 28 -1.04 -3.07 -24.92
N GLY A 29 -0.93 -4.16 -24.17
CA GLY A 29 0.26 -4.98 -24.02
C GLY A 29 0.56 -5.84 -25.24
N SER A 30 1.68 -6.56 -25.18
CA SER A 30 2.09 -7.51 -26.24
C SER A 30 1.16 -8.71 -26.39
N ASP A 31 0.35 -8.98 -25.37
CA ASP A 31 -0.69 -10.00 -25.33
C ASP A 31 -2.06 -9.51 -25.84
N HIS A 32 -2.12 -8.26 -26.34
CA HIS A 32 -3.32 -7.57 -26.80
C HIS A 32 -4.36 -7.27 -25.71
N LEU A 33 -3.97 -7.31 -24.43
CA LEU A 33 -4.81 -6.89 -23.30
C LEU A 33 -4.45 -5.48 -22.85
N GLU A 34 -5.39 -4.77 -22.22
CA GLU A 34 -5.11 -3.45 -21.65
C GLU A 34 -4.54 -3.58 -20.24
N HIS A 35 -3.39 -2.97 -20.00
CA HIS A 35 -2.72 -2.95 -18.70
C HIS A 35 -2.49 -1.51 -18.22
N PRO A 36 -2.62 -1.24 -16.91
CA PRO A 36 -2.30 0.06 -16.34
C PRO A 36 -0.80 0.36 -16.46
N LEU A 37 -0.47 1.57 -16.90
CA LEU A 37 0.90 2.07 -17.03
C LEU A 37 1.30 2.88 -15.80
N TYR A 38 2.03 2.26 -14.88
CA TYR A 38 2.53 2.92 -13.68
C TYR A 38 3.85 3.65 -13.92
N ALA A 39 4.03 4.79 -13.25
CA ALA A 39 5.29 5.53 -13.25
C ALA A 39 6.40 4.75 -12.52
N THR A 40 7.66 4.93 -12.94
CA THR A 40 8.84 4.30 -12.33
C THR A 40 8.95 4.58 -10.82
N ASP A 41 8.59 5.79 -10.39
CA ASP A 41 8.60 6.16 -8.97
C ASP A 41 7.62 5.34 -8.14
N PHE A 42 6.49 4.90 -8.72
CA PHE A 42 5.56 4.01 -8.02
C PHE A 42 6.20 2.65 -7.77
N PHE A 43 6.82 2.05 -8.79
CA PHE A 43 7.54 0.78 -8.62
C PHE A 43 8.67 0.89 -7.60
N LYS A 44 9.38 2.02 -7.59
CA LYS A 44 10.42 2.30 -6.59
C LYS A 44 9.85 2.35 -5.18
N MET A 45 8.73 3.04 -4.96
CA MET A 45 8.02 3.07 -3.69
C MET A 45 7.63 1.67 -3.23
N LEU A 46 7.02 0.87 -4.12
CA LEU A 46 6.60 -0.49 -3.81
C LEU A 46 7.79 -1.37 -3.42
N HIS A 47 8.90 -1.26 -4.15
CA HIS A 47 10.14 -1.98 -3.87
C HIS A 47 10.70 -1.60 -2.50
N GLU A 48 10.83 -0.30 -2.20
CA GLU A 48 11.31 0.18 -0.91
C GLU A 48 10.38 -0.24 0.24
N PHE A 49 9.06 -0.18 0.05
CA PHE A 49 8.11 -0.63 1.07
C PHE A 49 8.30 -2.12 1.34
N LYS A 50 8.34 -2.96 0.30
CA LYS A 50 8.53 -4.42 0.41
C LYS A 50 9.86 -4.81 1.10
N ALA A 51 10.88 -3.99 0.96
CA ALA A 51 12.19 -4.20 1.60
C ALA A 51 12.25 -3.64 3.04
N SER A 52 11.22 -2.94 3.50
CA SER A 52 11.20 -2.33 4.82
C SER A 52 10.54 -3.21 5.88
N ASP A 53 10.80 -2.92 7.15
CA ASP A 53 10.14 -3.59 8.28
C ASP A 53 8.64 -3.33 8.34
N PHE A 54 8.12 -2.37 7.56
CA PHE A 54 6.68 -2.13 7.44
C PHE A 54 5.99 -3.17 6.56
N TYR A 55 6.69 -3.85 5.67
CA TYR A 55 6.07 -4.90 4.86
C TYR A 55 5.77 -6.12 5.71
N ASP A 56 4.51 -6.57 5.71
CA ASP A 56 4.09 -7.76 6.42
C ASP A 56 4.16 -8.98 5.49
N HIS A 57 5.25 -9.74 5.60
CA HIS A 57 5.43 -11.00 4.86
C HIS A 57 4.33 -12.04 5.16
N ASN A 58 3.62 -11.92 6.28
CA ASN A 58 2.56 -12.81 6.71
C ASN A 58 1.19 -12.10 6.71
N TYR A 59 1.01 -11.09 5.85
CA TYR A 59 -0.18 -10.23 5.86
C TYR A 59 -1.50 -11.00 5.89
N GLN A 60 -1.62 -12.13 5.19
CA GLN A 60 -2.84 -12.96 5.22
C GLN A 60 -3.18 -13.44 6.63
N ARG A 61 -2.18 -13.98 7.35
CA ARG A 61 -2.32 -14.43 8.73
C ARG A 61 -2.65 -13.25 9.66
N THR A 62 -1.97 -12.12 9.49
CA THR A 62 -2.23 -10.91 10.28
C THR A 62 -3.65 -10.42 10.08
N LEU A 63 -4.13 -10.32 8.83
CA LEU A 63 -5.50 -9.90 8.52
C LEU A 63 -6.54 -10.85 9.16
N MET A 64 -6.31 -12.16 9.11
CA MET A 64 -7.17 -13.13 9.82
C MET A 64 -7.18 -12.89 11.33
N GLN A 65 -6.01 -12.70 11.94
CA GLN A 65 -5.90 -12.42 13.39
C GLN A 65 -6.54 -11.08 13.79
N LYS A 66 -6.60 -10.13 12.85
CA LYS A 66 -7.27 -8.84 13.02
C LYS A 66 -8.76 -8.87 12.62
N ASN A 67 -9.33 -10.06 12.45
CA ASN A 67 -10.74 -10.29 12.10
C ASN A 67 -11.18 -9.49 10.87
N MET A 68 -10.32 -9.41 9.85
CA MET A 68 -10.71 -8.75 8.60
C MET A 68 -11.76 -9.57 7.85
N PRO A 69 -12.79 -8.91 7.26
CA PRO A 69 -13.73 -9.56 6.38
C PRO A 69 -13.02 -10.31 5.25
N THR A 70 -13.54 -11.49 4.88
CA THR A 70 -13.05 -12.24 3.72
C THR A 70 -14.25 -12.58 2.83
N PRO A 71 -14.32 -12.10 1.57
CA PRO A 71 -13.30 -11.29 0.89
C PRO A 71 -13.19 -9.85 1.45
N VAL A 72 -12.00 -9.26 1.37
CA VAL A 72 -11.77 -7.85 1.70
C VAL A 72 -12.27 -6.99 0.53
N THR A 73 -13.18 -6.06 0.79
CA THR A 73 -13.73 -5.16 -0.23
C THR A 73 -12.98 -3.83 -0.26
N GLU A 74 -13.16 -3.06 -1.34
CA GLU A 74 -12.64 -1.68 -1.39
C GLU A 74 -13.19 -0.83 -0.25
N ALA A 75 -14.48 -0.98 0.09
CA ALA A 75 -15.10 -0.24 1.19
C ALA A 75 -14.42 -0.53 2.53
N ASP A 76 -14.03 -1.79 2.78
CA ASP A 76 -13.27 -2.16 3.98
C ASP A 76 -11.92 -1.46 4.03
N ILE A 77 -11.21 -1.40 2.89
CA ILE A 77 -9.92 -0.71 2.77
C ILE A 77 -10.09 0.78 3.04
N ILE A 78 -11.11 1.42 2.47
CA ILE A 78 -11.43 2.84 2.70
C ILE A 78 -11.69 3.09 4.19
N THR A 79 -12.51 2.27 4.84
CA THR A 79 -12.78 2.35 6.28
C THR A 79 -11.48 2.26 7.08
N ILE A 80 -10.61 1.29 6.78
CA ILE A 80 -9.31 1.14 7.44
C ILE A 80 -8.43 2.37 7.23
N ALA A 81 -8.37 2.89 6.01
CA ALA A 81 -7.56 4.05 5.66
C ALA A 81 -8.00 5.34 6.38
N ASN A 82 -9.29 5.45 6.72
CA ASN A 82 -9.84 6.61 7.40
C ASN A 82 -9.85 6.47 8.94
N GLU A 83 -10.06 5.25 9.46
CA GLU A 83 -10.46 5.05 10.87
C GLU A 83 -9.53 4.14 11.66
N SER A 84 -8.65 3.36 11.02
CA SER A 84 -7.85 2.37 11.75
C SER A 84 -6.67 3.02 12.48
N HIS A 85 -6.54 2.68 13.75
CA HIS A 85 -5.35 2.97 14.57
C HIS A 85 -4.51 1.72 14.88
N ASP A 86 -4.85 0.58 14.26
CA ASP A 86 -4.14 -0.67 14.47
C ASP A 86 -2.98 -0.79 13.48
N PHE A 87 -1.77 -0.50 13.96
CA PHE A 87 -0.53 -0.56 13.19
C PHE A 87 -0.37 -1.88 12.41
N PHE A 88 -0.63 -3.02 13.05
CA PHE A 88 -0.47 -4.34 12.40
C PHE A 88 -1.53 -4.55 11.31
N LYS A 89 -2.75 -4.07 11.53
CA LYS A 89 -3.81 -4.11 10.52
C LYS A 89 -3.46 -3.24 9.31
N LEU A 90 -2.95 -2.02 9.54
CA LEU A 90 -2.56 -1.07 8.50
C LEU A 90 -1.44 -1.63 7.60
N ARG A 91 -0.36 -2.14 8.20
CA ARG A 91 0.74 -2.72 7.43
C ARG A 91 0.34 -3.97 6.63
N ALA A 92 -0.51 -4.82 7.22
CA ALA A 92 -1.00 -6.01 6.53
C ALA A 92 -1.93 -5.63 5.37
N THR A 93 -2.75 -4.60 5.54
CA THR A 93 -3.62 -4.07 4.48
C THR A 93 -2.81 -3.50 3.32
N LEU A 94 -1.77 -2.70 3.61
CA LEU A 94 -0.85 -2.19 2.58
C LEU A 94 -0.15 -3.34 1.84
N SER A 95 0.39 -4.32 2.57
CA SER A 95 1.09 -5.48 1.99
C SER A 95 0.17 -6.32 1.10
N MET A 96 -1.09 -6.50 1.52
CA MET A 96 -2.13 -7.16 0.72
C MET A 96 -2.39 -6.44 -0.61
N ILE A 97 -2.54 -5.11 -0.59
CA ILE A 97 -2.76 -4.32 -1.81
C ILE A 97 -1.56 -4.46 -2.76
N ILE A 98 -0.34 -4.39 -2.21
CA ILE A 98 0.89 -4.54 -2.99
C ILE A 98 0.98 -5.92 -3.65
N GLU A 99 0.61 -7.00 -2.96
CA GLU A 99 0.75 -8.35 -3.52
C GLU A 99 -0.36 -8.76 -4.50
N ASN A 100 -1.51 -8.09 -4.45
CA ASN A 100 -2.72 -8.55 -5.14
C ASN A 100 -3.00 -7.90 -6.50
N GLU A 101 -2.19 -6.96 -6.98
CA GLU A 101 -2.34 -6.38 -8.34
C GLU A 101 -2.37 -7.46 -9.43
N LYS A 102 -1.51 -8.47 -9.32
CA LYS A 102 -1.43 -9.58 -10.28
C LYS A 102 -2.70 -10.44 -10.36
N TYR A 103 -3.58 -10.35 -9.37
CA TYR A 103 -4.87 -11.07 -9.33
C TYR A 103 -6.05 -10.15 -9.66
N PHE A 104 -5.92 -8.87 -9.35
CA PHE A 104 -6.94 -7.84 -9.56
C PHE A 104 -6.29 -6.67 -10.27
N GLU A 105 -6.09 -6.82 -11.57
CA GLU A 105 -5.47 -5.81 -12.40
C GLU A 105 -6.24 -4.48 -12.33
N GLY A 106 -5.50 -3.38 -12.14
CA GLY A 106 -6.06 -2.05 -11.91
C GLY A 106 -6.34 -1.74 -10.44
N LEU A 107 -6.07 -2.66 -9.50
CA LEU A 107 -6.20 -2.40 -8.07
C LEU A 107 -5.34 -1.21 -7.64
N TRP A 108 -4.06 -1.20 -7.98
CA TRP A 108 -3.15 -0.09 -7.68
C TRP A 108 -3.63 1.21 -8.34
N ALA A 109 -4.17 1.15 -9.56
CA ALA A 109 -4.70 2.32 -10.24
C ALA A 109 -5.86 2.93 -9.45
N ALA A 110 -6.85 2.12 -9.08
CA ALA A 110 -7.97 2.56 -8.26
C ALA A 110 -7.51 3.12 -6.90
N MET A 111 -6.55 2.47 -6.23
CA MET A 111 -6.06 2.94 -4.93
C MET A 111 -5.24 4.24 -5.03
N LEU A 112 -4.50 4.45 -6.12
CA LEU A 112 -3.75 5.68 -6.40
C LEU A 112 -4.69 6.84 -6.71
N GLU A 113 -5.58 6.67 -7.68
CA GLU A 113 -6.52 7.70 -8.14
C GLU A 113 -7.39 8.21 -6.99
N LYS A 114 -7.87 7.30 -6.14
CA LYS A 114 -8.73 7.61 -4.99
C LYS A 114 -7.95 8.10 -3.75
N GLY A 115 -6.62 8.10 -3.81
CA GLY A 115 -5.75 8.51 -2.69
C GLY A 115 -5.78 7.57 -1.49
N ILE A 116 -6.24 6.33 -1.66
CA ILE A 116 -6.36 5.34 -0.58
C ILE A 116 -4.98 4.92 -0.09
N LEU A 117 -4.03 4.67 -1.01
CA LEU A 117 -2.65 4.33 -0.65
C LEU A 117 -2.00 5.42 0.21
N GLN A 118 -2.20 6.70 -0.14
CA GLN A 118 -1.66 7.82 0.63
C GLN A 118 -2.20 7.81 2.07
N LYS A 119 -3.52 7.66 2.22
CA LYS A 119 -4.17 7.65 3.54
C LYS A 119 -3.69 6.50 4.40
N LEU A 120 -3.64 5.29 3.85
CA LEU A 120 -3.10 4.12 4.55
C LEU A 120 -1.65 4.35 5.00
N LEU A 121 -0.83 4.95 4.12
CA LEU A 121 0.57 5.22 4.42
C LEU A 121 0.74 6.26 5.52
N LYS A 122 -0.07 7.32 5.52
CA LYS A 122 -0.12 8.32 6.60
C LYS A 122 -0.51 7.69 7.93
N GLN A 123 -1.60 6.91 7.95
CA GLN A 123 -2.06 6.26 9.18
C GLN A 123 -1.03 5.28 9.71
N LEU A 124 -0.37 4.51 8.83
CA LEU A 124 0.70 3.61 9.22
C LEU A 124 1.85 4.37 9.91
N ASN A 125 2.30 5.48 9.34
CA ASN A 125 3.34 6.31 9.93
C ASN A 125 2.93 6.86 11.31
N LEU A 126 1.72 7.41 11.40
CA LEU A 126 1.17 7.99 12.64
C LEU A 126 0.99 6.96 13.77
N THR A 127 0.73 5.71 13.40
CA THR A 127 0.46 4.62 14.36
C THR A 127 1.69 3.77 14.66
N THR A 128 2.85 4.09 14.06
CA THR A 128 4.09 3.33 14.25
C THR A 128 4.52 3.36 15.73
N PRO A 129 4.60 2.20 16.42
CA PRO A 129 5.06 2.14 17.80
C PRO A 129 6.50 2.64 17.94
N LYS A 130 6.81 3.33 19.05
CA LYS A 130 8.17 3.87 19.30
C LYS A 130 9.23 2.78 19.45
N ASP A 131 8.82 1.61 19.92
CA ASP A 131 9.62 0.41 20.11
C ASP A 131 9.53 -0.54 18.92
N PHE A 132 8.86 -0.13 17.84
CA PHE A 132 8.79 -0.95 16.63
C PHE A 132 10.21 -1.17 16.11
N PRO A 133 10.67 -2.43 16.03
CA PRO A 133 12.06 -2.70 15.71
C PRO A 133 12.32 -2.34 14.24
N MET A 134 13.08 -1.27 14.03
CA MET A 134 13.64 -0.92 12.72
C MET A 134 15.03 -1.56 12.66
N TRP A 135 15.14 -2.78 12.14
CA TRP A 135 16.43 -3.48 12.04
C TRP A 135 17.14 -3.11 10.73
#